data_AF-E8LFS1-F1
#
_entry.id   AF-E8LFS1-F1
#
_cell.length_a   1.000
_cell.length_b   1.000
_cell.length_c   1.000
_cell.angle_alpha   90.00
_cell.angle_beta   90.00
_cell.angle_gamma   90.00
#
_symmetry.space_group_name_H-M   'P 1'
#
loop_
_entity.id
_entity.type
_entity.pdbx_description
1 polymer ?
#
loop_
_entity_poly.entity_id
_entity_poly.type
_entity_poly.pdbx_seq_one_letter_code
_entity_poly.pdbx_strand_id
1 'polypeptide(L)'
;MLYKLLGYTIYFWSGDAGEPVHVHVCQGRPTENATKIWVGERVILEHNKSKIPDADLLKILRFVSQNKKRIIEQWNKHFGI
;
A
#
# COMPACT_ATOMS: atom_id res chain seq x y z
N MET A 1 1.69 -9.58 -4.33
CA MET A 1 1.39 -9.43 -2.89
C MET A 1 2.67 -9.09 -2.16
N LEU A 2 2.68 -8.05 -1.33
CA LEU A 2 3.87 -7.54 -0.64
C LEU A 2 3.91 -7.96 0.84
N TYR A 3 2.82 -7.70 1.57
CA TYR A 3 2.66 -8.05 2.98
C TYR A 3 1.25 -8.53 3.30
N LYS A 4 1.12 -9.24 4.42
CA LYS A 4 -0.17 -9.51 5.08
C LYS A 4 -0.12 -8.97 6.50
N LEU A 5 -1.12 -8.18 6.89
CA LEU A 5 -1.20 -7.56 8.21
C LEU A 5 -2.67 -7.48 8.64
N LEU A 6 -3.01 -8.00 9.82
CA LEU A 6 -4.38 -7.95 10.39
C LEU A 6 -5.47 -8.49 9.43
N GLY A 7 -5.14 -9.46 8.57
CA GLY A 7 -6.06 -9.99 7.56
C GLY A 7 -6.17 -9.15 6.28
N TYR A 8 -5.48 -8.01 6.20
CA TYR A 8 -5.36 -7.20 5.00
C TYR A 8 -4.12 -7.59 4.19
N THR A 9 -4.27 -7.51 2.88
CA THR A 9 -3.23 -7.73 1.89
C THR A 9 -2.74 -6.37 1.40
N ILE A 10 -1.44 -6.14 1.50
CA ILE A 10 -0.76 -4.95 0.99
C ILE A 10 -0.02 -5.35 -0.29
N TYR A 11 -0.18 -4.62 -1.39
CA TYR A 11 0.38 -4.99 -2.69
C TYR A 11 0.60 -3.79 -3.61
N PHE A 12 1.38 -4.00 -4.68
CA PHE A 12 1.47 -3.10 -5.83
C PHE A 12 0.49 -3.57 -6.90
N TRP A 13 -0.20 -2.64 -7.56
CA TRP A 13 -1.04 -2.96 -8.70
C TRP A 13 -0.23 -2.77 -9.98
N SER A 14 -0.18 -3.80 -10.82
CA SER A 14 0.71 -3.80 -11.99
C SER A 14 0.35 -2.76 -13.05
N GLY A 15 -0.86 -2.20 -12.99
CA GLY A 15 -1.29 -1.09 -13.85
C GLY A 15 -0.72 0.27 -13.44
N ASP A 16 -0.07 0.40 -12.29
CA ASP A 16 0.40 1.69 -11.74
C ASP A 16 1.79 2.10 -12.26
N ALA A 17 2.26 1.49 -13.35
CA ALA A 17 3.56 1.83 -13.93
C ALA A 17 3.59 3.32 -14.33
N GLY A 18 4.56 4.07 -13.80
CA GLY A 18 4.70 5.51 -14.03
C GLY A 18 4.04 6.40 -12.96
N GLU A 19 3.31 5.83 -12.00
CA GLU A 19 2.87 6.57 -10.82
C GLU A 19 3.97 6.71 -9.76
N PRO A 20 3.88 7.71 -8.84
CA PRO A 20 4.71 7.74 -7.65
C PRO A 20 4.56 6.48 -6.79
N VAL A 21 5.54 6.19 -5.94
CA VAL A 21 5.53 4.97 -5.10
C VAL A 21 4.31 4.95 -4.17
N HIS A 22 3.55 3.84 -4.21
CA HIS A 22 2.40 3.64 -3.33
C HIS A 22 2.09 2.16 -3.10
N VAL A 23 1.14 1.90 -2.21
CA VAL A 23 0.58 0.56 -1.99
C VAL A 23 -0.93 0.58 -1.99
N HIS A 24 -1.50 -0.52 -2.44
CA HIS A 24 -2.92 -0.84 -2.32
C HIS A 24 -3.14 -1.79 -1.15
N VAL A 25 -4.26 -1.61 -0.46
CA VAL A 25 -4.64 -2.38 0.72
C VAL A 25 -6.10 -2.81 0.62
N CYS A 26 -6.36 -4.11 0.71
CA CYS A 26 -7.71 -4.66 0.79
C CYS A 26 -7.73 -5.88 1.71
N GLN A 27 -8.92 -6.29 2.16
CA GLN A 27 -9.08 -7.55 2.86
C GLN A 27 -9.13 -8.70 1.85
N GLY A 28 -8.34 -9.75 2.06
CA GLY A 28 -8.35 -10.92 1.18
C GLY A 28 -7.61 -10.70 -0.16
N ARG A 29 -8.31 -10.86 -1.29
CA ARG A 29 -7.70 -10.84 -2.63
C ARG A 29 -7.56 -9.41 -3.18
N PRO A 30 -6.47 -9.07 -3.89
CA PRO A 30 -6.30 -7.79 -4.56
C PRO A 30 -7.50 -7.39 -5.43
N THR A 31 -7.91 -6.13 -5.36
CA THR A 31 -9.03 -5.56 -6.12
C THR A 31 -8.65 -4.20 -6.68
N GLU A 32 -9.23 -3.83 -7.83
CA GLU A 32 -8.93 -2.58 -8.54
C GLU A 32 -9.26 -1.31 -7.73
N ASN A 33 -10.30 -1.34 -6.89
CA ASN A 33 -10.72 -0.20 -6.06
C ASN A 33 -10.31 -0.35 -4.59
N ALA A 34 -9.09 -0.82 -4.34
CA ALA A 34 -8.56 -0.97 -3.00
C ALA A 34 -8.27 0.37 -2.32
N THR A 35 -8.04 0.35 -1.01
CA THR A 35 -7.51 1.52 -0.29
C THR A 35 -6.10 1.84 -0.77
N LYS A 36 -5.81 3.10 -1.11
CA LYS A 36 -4.52 3.53 -1.68
C LYS A 36 -3.76 4.44 -0.72
N ILE A 37 -2.48 4.16 -0.55
CA ILE A 37 -1.58 4.84 0.38
C ILE A 37 -0.30 5.24 -0.36
N TRP A 38 -0.04 6.54 -0.46
CA TRP A 38 1.20 7.09 -1.01
C TRP A 38 2.37 6.84 -0.06
N VAL A 39 3.52 6.46 -0.60
CA VAL A 39 4.74 6.14 0.16
C VAL A 39 5.90 6.98 -0.39
N GLY A 40 6.14 8.15 0.19
CA GLY A 40 7.26 9.02 -0.16
C GLY A 40 8.03 9.51 1.06
N GLU A 41 8.34 10.81 1.10
CA GLU A 41 8.87 11.45 2.31
C GLU A 41 7.95 11.22 3.51
N ARG A 42 6.64 11.35 3.26
CA ARG A 42 5.54 11.04 4.18
C ARG A 42 4.71 9.88 3.64
N VAL A 43 4.06 9.15 4.56
CA VAL A 43 3.04 8.15 4.22
C VAL A 43 1.68 8.78 4.39
N ILE A 44 0.90 8.83 3.30
CA ILE A 44 -0.35 9.57 3.24
C ILE A 44 -1.43 8.64 2.67
N LEU A 45 -2.57 8.56 3.35
CA LEU A 45 -3.76 7.91 2.83
C LEU A 45 -4.32 8.77 1.69
N GLU A 46 -4.41 8.22 0.48
CA GLU A 46 -5.09 8.90 -0.63
C GLU A 46 -6.61 8.72 -0.51
N HIS A 47 -7.06 7.47 -0.41
CA HIS A 47 -8.47 7.15 -0.24
C HIS A 47 -8.67 5.78 0.41
N ASN A 48 -9.76 5.63 1.17
CA ASN A 48 -10.15 4.39 1.84
C ASN A 48 -11.36 3.70 1.17
N LYS A 49 -11.25 3.33 -0.11
CA LYS A 49 -12.33 2.69 -0.87
C LYS A 49 -12.66 1.28 -0.39
N SER A 50 -11.72 0.57 0.23
CA SER A 50 -11.97 -0.74 0.87
C SER A 50 -12.72 -0.63 2.21
N LYS A 51 -13.06 0.58 2.66
CA LYS A 51 -13.80 0.83 3.91
C LYS A 51 -13.14 0.19 5.13
N ILE A 52 -11.81 0.25 5.18
CA ILE A 52 -11.01 -0.25 6.29
C ILE A 52 -11.35 0.57 7.53
N PRO A 53 -11.72 -0.04 8.67
CA PRO A 53 -11.98 0.70 9.91
C PRO A 53 -10.78 1.54 10.33
N ASP A 54 -11.02 2.76 10.82
CA ASP A 54 -9.97 3.74 11.14
C ASP A 54 -8.90 3.21 12.09
N ALA A 55 -9.29 2.39 13.07
CA ALA A 55 -8.37 1.78 14.03
C ALA A 55 -7.34 0.86 13.36
N ASP A 56 -7.75 0.10 12.34
CA ASP A 56 -6.86 -0.76 11.58
C ASP A 56 -6.10 0.02 10.52
N LEU A 57 -6.74 1.00 9.88
CA LEU A 57 -6.11 1.88 8.92
C LEU A 57 -4.92 2.62 9.55
N LEU A 58 -5.05 3.09 10.78
CA LEU A 58 -3.97 3.73 11.53
C LEU A 58 -2.79 2.77 11.77
N LYS A 59 -3.05 1.51 12.10
CA LYS A 59 -2.00 0.48 12.27
C LYS A 59 -1.30 0.18 10.94
N ILE A 60 -2.06 0.09 9.85
CA ILE A 60 -1.54 -0.13 8.50
C ILE A 60 -0.65 1.05 8.08
N LEU A 61 -1.09 2.30 8.27
CA LEU A 61 -0.30 3.48 7.96
C LEU A 61 1.02 3.52 8.76
N ARG A 62 0.98 3.16 10.05
CA ARG A 62 2.19 3.05 10.89
C ARG A 62 3.13 1.97 10.36
N PHE A 63 2.61 0.79 10.01
CA PHE A 63 3.41 -0.29 9.44
C PHE A 63 4.06 0.12 8.12
N VAL A 64 3.31 0.74 7.21
CA VAL A 64 3.81 1.24 5.93
C VAL A 64 4.90 2.29 6.15
N SER A 65 4.70 3.21 7.11
CA SER A 65 5.71 4.23 7.47
C SER A 65 7.01 3.62 8.00
N GLN A 66 6.93 2.64 8.90
CA GLN A 66 8.10 1.94 9.44
C GLN A 66 8.87 1.16 8.37
N ASN A 67 8.17 0.65 7.35
CA ASN A 67 8.75 -0.17 6.28
C ASN A 67 9.01 0.60 4.98
N LYS A 68 8.85 1.93 4.97
CA LYS A 68 8.82 2.74 3.73
C LYS A 68 10.04 2.53 2.83
N LYS A 69 11.25 2.43 3.40
CA LYS A 69 12.50 2.21 2.64
C LYS A 69 12.43 0.92 1.82
N ARG A 70 12.05 -0.18 2.47
CA ARG A 70 11.90 -1.50 1.85
C ARG A 70 10.74 -1.55 0.85
N ILE A 71 9.69 -0.76 1.06
CA ILE A 71 8.58 -0.64 0.11
C ILE A 71 9.06 0.05 -1.17
N ILE A 72 9.79 1.17 -1.05
CA ILE A 72 10.36 1.90 -2.19
C ILE A 72 11.34 1.02 -2.98
N GLU A 73 12.23 0.29 -2.30
CA GLU A 73 13.14 -0.65 -2.96
C GLU A 73 12.39 -1.74 -3.74
N GLN A 74 11.33 -2.30 -3.15
CA GLN A 74 10.51 -3.32 -3.83
C GLN A 74 9.68 -2.73 -4.96
N TRP A 75 9.25 -1.48 -4.87
CA TRP A 75 8.57 -0.79 -5.97
C TRP A 75 9.49 -0.66 -7.18
N ASN A 76 10.69 -0.12 -6.97
CA ASN A 76 11.72 0.02 -8.00
C ASN A 76 12.03 -1.33 -8.66
N LYS A 77 12.21 -2.37 -7.85
CA LYS A 77 12.40 -3.74 -8.36
C LYS A 77 11.18 -4.28 -9.13
N HIS A 78 9.96 -3.96 -8.72
CA HIS A 78 8.74 -4.45 -9.35
C HIS A 78 8.51 -3.83 -10.73
N PHE A 79 8.77 -2.53 -10.87
CA PHE A 79 8.56 -1.78 -12.11
C PHE A 79 9.83 -1.61 -12.95
N GLY A 80 10.99 -2.10 -12.48
CA GLY A 80 12.26 -2.05 -13.21
C GLY A 80 12.86 -0.65 -13.32
N ILE A 81 12.67 0.19 -12.30
CA ILE A 81 13.13 1.58 -12.22
C ILE A 81 14.37 1.68 -11.32
#